data_AF-A0A329Z823-F1
#
_entry.id   AF-A0A329Z823-F1
#
_cell.length_a   1.000
_cell.length_b   1.000
_cell.length_c   1.000
_cell.angle_alpha   90.00
_cell.angle_beta   90.00
_cell.angle_gamma   90.00
#
_symmetry.space_group_name_H-M   'P 1'
#
loop_
_entity.id
_entity.type
_entity.pdbx_description
1 polymer ?
#
loop_
_entity_poly.entity_id
_entity_poly.type
_entity_poly.pdbx_seq_one_letter_code
_entity_poly.pdbx_strand_id
1 'polypeptide(L)'
;LKFHLKILCDENFERLKDIQLRLENDEIVLQDSTGNPHIYQIPSHQNIESHKLQKAIFHNKRTLIESCLFGVDINHNSCEITKLRLWIELLKYSYYIFENGKNTNTLQTLPNIDINIKCGNSLISYFDITQSLSHYPNINTKIKDYKQAVQNYKEGLYQDKQALDSKIKELHEAFKNFCFKDKFKSQIKAFEKECDKYSAQYGNYLAKDDKNLSIYVKAGFFLEFDEAVAQKDFATLQESYNALFNLESNKPFEWRFAFPEVLDNNGDFLGFDLVIGNPPY
;
A
#
# COMPACT_ATOMS: atom_id res chain seq x y z
N LEU A 1 -16.48 -12.18 22.96
CA LEU A 1 -15.89 -11.93 21.63
C LEU A 1 -15.21 -10.57 21.54
N LYS A 2 -15.93 -9.43 21.57
CA LYS A 2 -15.35 -8.06 21.45
C LYS A 2 -14.12 -7.82 22.35
N PHE A 3 -14.24 -8.09 23.66
CA PHE A 3 -13.12 -7.98 24.61
C PHE A 3 -11.92 -8.89 24.26
N HIS A 4 -12.15 -10.12 23.83
CA HIS A 4 -11.05 -11.03 23.41
C HIS A 4 -10.35 -10.57 22.13
N LEU A 5 -11.06 -9.84 21.27
CA LEU A 5 -10.50 -9.15 20.10
C LEU A 5 -9.88 -7.79 20.47
N LYS A 6 -9.79 -7.46 21.77
CA LYS A 6 -9.32 -6.18 22.30
C LYS A 6 -10.15 -4.96 21.86
N ILE A 7 -11.36 -5.20 21.37
CA ILE A 7 -12.33 -4.15 21.02
C ILE A 7 -13.06 -3.70 22.29
N LEU A 8 -13.22 -2.38 22.49
CA LEU A 8 -13.82 -1.76 23.69
C LEU A 8 -13.04 -2.05 24.99
N CYS A 9 -11.72 -2.02 24.90
CA CYS A 9 -10.84 -1.98 26.08
C CYS A 9 -10.28 -0.57 26.25
N ASP A 10 -9.92 -0.20 27.47
CA ASP A 10 -9.18 1.05 27.72
C ASP A 10 -7.72 0.94 27.28
N GLU A 11 -6.94 2.01 27.51
CA GLU A 11 -5.52 2.09 27.15
C GLU A 11 -4.66 0.99 27.81
N ASN A 12 -5.13 0.39 28.90
CA ASN A 12 -4.45 -0.69 29.62
C ASN A 12 -4.96 -2.09 29.23
N PHE A 13 -5.78 -2.17 28.18
CA PHE A 13 -6.47 -3.40 27.76
C PHE A 13 -7.44 -3.95 28.81
N GLU A 14 -7.90 -3.11 29.74
CA GLU A 14 -8.96 -3.48 30.69
C GLU A 14 -10.32 -3.34 30.02
N ARG A 15 -11.25 -4.23 30.39
CA ARG A 15 -12.60 -4.23 29.84
C ARG A 15 -13.36 -2.99 30.30
N LEU A 16 -13.86 -2.20 29.35
CA LEU A 16 -14.84 -1.16 29.67
C LEU A 16 -16.14 -1.82 30.16
N LYS A 17 -16.57 -1.46 31.37
CA LYS A 17 -17.79 -2.00 31.98
C LYS A 17 -19.00 -1.22 31.49
N ASP A 18 -20.12 -1.93 31.43
CA ASP A 18 -21.43 -1.31 31.23
C ASP A 18 -21.63 -0.56 29.90
N ILE A 19 -21.09 -1.11 28.79
CA ILE A 19 -21.21 -0.49 27.46
C ILE A 19 -21.64 -1.53 26.42
N GLN A 20 -22.70 -1.21 25.70
CA GLN A 20 -23.17 -1.89 24.52
C GLN A 20 -22.94 -1.01 23.30
N LEU A 21 -22.41 -1.62 22.23
CA LEU A 21 -22.23 -0.98 20.94
C LEU A 21 -23.26 -1.53 19.96
N ARG A 22 -24.09 -0.63 19.42
CA ARG A 22 -25.13 -0.88 18.41
C ARG A 22 -24.87 -0.05 17.15
N LEU A 23 -25.42 -0.52 16.05
CA LEU A 23 -25.44 0.21 14.78
C LEU A 23 -26.89 0.64 14.51
N GLU A 24 -27.14 1.94 14.43
CA GLU A 24 -28.45 2.51 14.14
C GLU A 24 -28.29 3.59 13.07
N ASN A 25 -29.01 3.46 11.94
CA ASN A 25 -28.94 4.40 10.81
C ASN A 25 -27.50 4.72 10.37
N ASP A 26 -26.68 3.68 10.21
CA ASP A 26 -25.26 3.75 9.84
C ASP A 26 -24.34 4.49 10.82
N GLU A 27 -24.83 4.82 12.02
CA GLU A 27 -24.05 5.44 13.08
C GLU A 27 -23.87 4.48 14.27
N ILE A 28 -22.71 4.59 14.91
CA ILE A 28 -22.41 3.79 16.10
C ILE A 28 -23.06 4.46 17.30
N VAL A 29 -23.97 3.73 17.95
CA VAL A 29 -24.61 4.15 19.20
C VAL A 29 -24.01 3.35 20.34
N LEU A 30 -23.50 4.05 21.33
CA LEU A 30 -23.00 3.49 22.59
C LEU A 30 -24.10 3.65 23.64
N GLN A 31 -24.50 2.56 24.29
CA GLN A 31 -25.52 2.55 25.34
C GLN A 31 -24.99 1.88 26.61
N ASP A 32 -25.47 2.32 27.77
CA ASP A 32 -25.25 1.60 29.02
C ASP A 32 -26.18 0.36 29.15
N SER A 33 -26.05 -0.42 30.23
CA SER A 33 -26.92 -1.58 30.49
C SER A 33 -28.40 -1.22 30.66
N THR A 34 -28.70 0.04 30.95
CA THR A 34 -30.07 0.53 31.10
C THR A 34 -30.66 1.05 29.78
N GLY A 35 -29.86 1.07 28.71
CA GLY A 35 -30.26 1.52 27.37
C GLY A 35 -30.11 3.02 27.14
N ASN A 36 -29.53 3.77 28.09
CA ASN A 36 -29.31 5.20 27.89
C ASN A 36 -28.11 5.41 26.95
N PRO A 37 -28.21 6.34 25.98
CA PRO A 37 -27.11 6.63 25.08
C PRO A 37 -25.97 7.35 25.82
N HIS A 38 -24.74 6.94 25.55
CA HIS A 38 -23.55 7.69 25.95
C HIS A 38 -23.40 8.93 25.07
N ILE A 39 -23.47 10.09 25.71
CA ILE A 39 -23.27 11.38 25.06
C ILE A 39 -21.81 11.80 25.24
N TYR A 40 -21.20 12.32 24.18
CA TYR A 40 -19.87 12.92 24.26
C TYR A 40 -19.87 14.12 25.21
N GLN A 41 -18.92 14.17 26.14
CA GLN A 41 -18.83 15.20 27.18
C GLN A 41 -17.37 15.59 27.42
N ILE A 42 -17.15 16.86 27.78
CA ILE A 42 -15.85 17.32 28.27
C ILE A 42 -15.57 16.63 29.62
N PRO A 43 -14.48 15.88 29.75
CA PRO A 43 -14.18 15.14 30.97
C PRO A 43 -13.73 16.07 32.10
N SER A 44 -14.24 15.85 33.31
CA SER A 44 -13.85 16.60 34.51
C SER A 44 -12.44 16.24 35.00
N HIS A 45 -12.01 14.99 34.82
CA HIS A 45 -10.65 14.51 35.12
C HIS A 45 -10.28 13.31 34.23
N GLN A 46 -8.99 13.01 34.09
CA GLN A 46 -8.50 12.01 33.13
C GLN A 46 -9.04 10.58 33.37
N ASN A 47 -9.34 10.22 34.62
CA ASN A 47 -9.68 8.84 35.00
C ASN A 47 -11.19 8.54 34.96
N ILE A 48 -12.03 9.45 34.45
CA ILE A 48 -13.49 9.22 34.39
C ILE A 48 -13.82 8.19 33.30
N GLU A 49 -14.76 7.28 33.57
CA GLU A 49 -15.10 6.18 32.67
C GLU A 49 -15.56 6.66 31.28
N SER A 50 -16.32 7.76 31.21
CA SER A 50 -16.73 8.36 29.93
C SER A 50 -15.54 8.81 29.08
N HIS A 51 -14.47 9.28 29.71
CA HIS A 51 -13.24 9.68 29.00
C HIS A 51 -12.44 8.47 28.53
N LYS A 52 -12.31 7.45 29.39
CA LYS A 52 -11.70 6.17 28.99
C LYS A 52 -12.41 5.57 27.78
N LEU A 53 -13.74 5.64 27.75
CA LEU A 53 -14.54 5.22 26.60
C LEU A 53 -14.24 6.05 25.35
N GLN A 54 -14.21 7.38 25.43
CA GLN A 54 -13.89 8.24 24.29
C GLN A 54 -12.53 7.89 23.68
N LYS A 55 -11.50 7.76 24.53
CA LYS A 55 -10.16 7.32 24.14
C LYS A 55 -10.17 5.94 23.48
N ALA A 56 -10.82 4.97 24.12
CA ALA A 56 -10.91 3.61 23.62
C ALA A 56 -11.55 3.56 22.22
N ILE A 57 -12.65 4.30 21.99
CA ILE A 57 -13.31 4.33 20.68
C ILE A 57 -12.40 4.95 19.62
N PHE A 58 -11.74 6.06 19.95
CA PHE A 58 -10.77 6.69 19.06
C PHE A 58 -9.65 5.73 18.67
N HIS A 59 -8.98 5.11 19.64
CA HIS A 59 -7.87 4.19 19.38
C HIS A 59 -8.33 2.94 18.62
N ASN A 60 -9.47 2.35 18.97
CA ASN A 60 -10.02 1.22 18.23
C ASN A 60 -10.31 1.59 16.77
N LYS A 61 -10.97 2.73 16.50
CA LYS A 61 -11.23 3.19 15.13
C LYS A 61 -9.94 3.45 14.36
N ARG A 62 -8.96 4.09 15.01
CA ARG A 62 -7.64 4.32 14.42
C ARG A 62 -6.99 3.00 14.02
N THR A 63 -6.93 2.01 14.91
CA THR A 63 -6.36 0.69 14.61
C THR A 63 -7.09 0.01 13.44
N LEU A 64 -8.42 0.06 13.41
CA LEU A 64 -9.21 -0.49 12.31
C LEU A 64 -8.85 0.18 10.97
N ILE A 65 -8.73 1.50 10.95
CA ILE A 65 -8.39 2.28 9.74
C ILE A 65 -6.95 2.02 9.28
N GLU A 66 -5.99 1.95 10.20
CA GLU A 66 -4.54 1.86 9.91
C GLU A 66 -4.05 0.44 9.60
N SER A 67 -4.70 -0.58 10.20
CA SER A 67 -4.16 -1.94 10.24
C SER A 67 -5.15 -3.02 9.80
N CYS A 68 -6.44 -2.74 9.72
CA CYS A 68 -7.46 -3.76 9.40
C CYS A 68 -8.19 -3.48 8.08
N LEU A 69 -8.38 -2.20 7.72
CA LEU A 69 -9.04 -1.82 6.48
C LEU A 69 -7.99 -1.61 5.39
N PHE A 70 -8.15 -2.33 4.29
CA PHE A 70 -7.35 -2.21 3.07
C PHE A 70 -8.30 -2.00 1.90
N GLY A 71 -8.00 -1.05 1.03
CA GLY A 71 -8.88 -0.71 -0.09
C GLY A 71 -8.11 -0.37 -1.35
N VAL A 72 -8.70 -0.74 -2.49
CA VAL A 72 -8.16 -0.48 -3.82
C VAL A 72 -9.29 0.01 -4.71
N ASP A 73 -9.04 1.11 -5.41
CA ASP A 73 -9.96 1.66 -6.42
C ASP A 73 -9.17 2.13 -7.65
N ILE A 74 -9.70 1.92 -8.85
CA ILE A 74 -9.04 2.35 -10.10
C ILE A 74 -9.10 3.87 -10.30
N ASN A 75 -10.08 4.53 -9.66
CA ASN A 75 -10.26 5.97 -9.68
C ASN A 75 -9.53 6.62 -8.50
N HIS A 76 -8.53 7.42 -8.82
CA HIS A 76 -7.76 8.19 -7.84
C HIS A 76 -8.64 9.07 -6.95
N ASN A 77 -9.67 9.73 -7.51
CA ASN A 77 -10.54 10.61 -6.73
C ASN A 77 -11.37 9.82 -5.71
N SER A 78 -11.82 8.61 -6.05
CA SER A 78 -12.51 7.71 -5.11
C SER A 78 -11.61 7.35 -3.94
N CYS A 79 -10.33 7.07 -4.20
CA CYS A 79 -9.34 6.81 -3.14
C CYS A 79 -9.21 8.01 -2.19
N GLU A 80 -9.03 9.21 -2.73
CA GLU A 80 -8.85 10.43 -1.91
C GLU A 80 -10.11 10.79 -1.10
N ILE A 81 -11.30 10.66 -1.69
CA ILE A 81 -12.57 10.85 -0.98
C ILE A 81 -12.72 9.82 0.15
N THR A 82 -12.34 8.56 -0.10
CA THR A 82 -12.39 7.50 0.91
C THR A 82 -11.44 7.80 2.07
N LYS A 83 -10.19 8.19 1.77
CA LYS A 83 -9.22 8.63 2.78
C LYS A 83 -9.77 9.78 3.62
N LEU A 84 -10.30 10.82 2.97
CA LEU A 84 -10.91 11.96 3.65
C LEU A 84 -12.12 11.55 4.51
N ARG A 85 -12.96 10.63 4.04
CA ARG A 85 -14.11 10.13 4.79
C ARG A 85 -13.68 9.39 6.05
N LEU A 86 -12.69 8.50 5.94
CA LEU A 86 -12.13 7.79 7.09
C LEU A 86 -11.47 8.76 8.07
N TRP A 87 -10.82 9.80 7.55
CA TRP A 87 -10.22 10.88 8.33
C TRP A 87 -11.26 11.64 9.19
N ILE A 88 -12.33 12.13 8.54
CA ILE A 88 -13.44 12.81 9.22
C ILE A 88 -14.14 11.87 10.21
N GLU A 89 -14.33 10.61 9.83
CA GLU A 89 -14.94 9.61 10.69
C GLU A 89 -14.15 9.39 11.99
N LEU A 90 -12.81 9.42 11.94
CA LEU A 90 -11.99 9.35 13.15
C LEU A 90 -12.06 10.65 13.97
N LEU A 91 -12.05 11.82 13.33
CA LEU A 91 -12.14 13.14 14.01
C LEU A 91 -13.38 13.27 14.88
N LYS A 92 -14.51 12.68 14.47
CA LYS A 92 -15.75 12.67 15.27
C LYS A 92 -15.56 12.11 16.68
N TYR A 93 -14.53 11.27 16.89
CA TYR A 93 -14.26 10.60 18.17
C TYR A 93 -13.00 11.13 18.87
N SER A 94 -12.44 12.26 18.43
CA SER A 94 -11.36 12.93 19.16
C SER A 94 -11.76 13.18 20.62
N TYR A 95 -10.79 13.08 21.53
CA TYR A 95 -10.98 13.23 22.97
C TYR A 95 -10.10 14.35 23.55
N TYR A 96 -10.45 14.89 24.71
CA TYR A 96 -9.64 15.94 25.35
C TYR A 96 -8.32 15.42 25.91
N ILE A 97 -7.23 16.14 25.69
CA ILE A 97 -5.91 15.79 26.20
C ILE A 97 -5.75 16.26 27.64
N PHE A 98 -5.06 15.46 28.45
CA PHE A 98 -4.64 15.82 29.80
C PHE A 98 -3.12 15.84 29.88
N GLU A 99 -2.58 16.88 30.51
CA GLU A 99 -1.15 17.00 30.83
C GLU A 99 -1.00 17.26 32.32
N ASN A 100 -0.15 16.48 32.99
CA ASN A 100 0.07 16.58 34.44
C ASN A 100 -1.24 16.58 35.26
N GLY A 101 -2.23 15.77 34.82
CA GLY A 101 -3.54 15.64 35.46
C GLY A 101 -4.52 16.79 35.19
N LYS A 102 -4.18 17.77 34.35
CA LYS A 102 -5.05 18.90 33.99
C LYS A 102 -5.50 18.79 32.54
N ASN A 103 -6.78 19.06 32.29
CA ASN A 103 -7.32 19.14 30.94
C ASN A 103 -6.69 20.35 30.23
N THR A 104 -6.10 20.13 29.06
CA THR A 104 -5.49 21.19 28.25
C THR A 104 -6.53 22.01 27.49
N ASN A 105 -7.79 21.57 27.50
CA ASN A 105 -8.89 22.02 26.65
C ASN A 105 -8.59 21.88 25.15
N THR A 106 -7.60 21.05 24.80
CA THR A 106 -7.30 20.69 23.42
C THR A 106 -7.79 19.27 23.13
N LEU A 107 -8.37 19.08 21.95
CA LEU A 107 -8.72 17.76 21.47
C LEU A 107 -7.49 17.07 20.90
N GLN A 108 -7.45 15.74 21.01
CA GLN A 108 -6.55 14.89 20.27
C GLN A 108 -6.72 15.22 18.79
N THR A 109 -5.70 15.87 18.24
CA THR A 109 -5.62 16.16 16.81
C THR A 109 -5.28 14.90 16.06
N LEU A 110 -5.52 14.95 14.75
CA LEU A 110 -5.39 13.76 13.94
C LEU A 110 -3.91 13.35 13.81
N PRO A 111 -3.56 12.08 14.10
CA PRO A 111 -2.20 11.60 13.88
C PRO A 111 -1.81 11.69 12.39
N ASN A 112 -0.52 11.54 12.07
CA ASN A 112 -0.12 11.25 10.71
C ASN A 112 -0.55 9.82 10.36
N ILE A 113 -1.81 9.66 9.96
CA ILE A 113 -2.41 8.35 9.68
C ILE A 113 -2.14 7.96 8.23
N ASP A 114 -1.44 6.85 8.05
CA ASP A 114 -1.33 6.21 6.75
C ASP A 114 -2.53 5.27 6.53
N ILE A 115 -3.50 5.74 5.77
CA ILE A 115 -4.70 4.99 5.43
C ILE A 115 -4.38 4.05 4.26
N ASN A 116 -4.61 2.75 4.42
CA ASN A 116 -4.32 1.71 3.42
C ASN A 116 -5.31 1.70 2.23
N ILE A 117 -5.59 2.86 1.62
CA ILE A 117 -6.39 2.99 0.41
C ILE A 117 -5.45 3.37 -0.74
N LYS A 118 -5.38 2.51 -1.75
CA LYS A 118 -4.43 2.66 -2.87
C LYS A 118 -5.15 2.68 -4.22
N CYS A 119 -4.58 3.45 -5.16
CA CYS A 119 -5.13 3.54 -6.51
C CYS A 119 -4.55 2.43 -7.39
N GLY A 120 -5.41 1.69 -8.08
CA GLY A 120 -4.99 0.62 -9.00
C GLY A 120 -6.15 -0.27 -9.42
N ASN A 121 -5.90 -1.09 -10.44
CA ASN A 121 -6.83 -2.11 -10.89
C ASN A 121 -6.60 -3.39 -10.07
N SER A 122 -7.48 -3.62 -9.10
CA SER A 122 -7.43 -4.77 -8.19
C SER A 122 -7.53 -6.13 -8.90
N LEU A 123 -8.04 -6.17 -10.13
CA LEU A 123 -8.23 -7.39 -10.93
C LEU A 123 -7.03 -7.73 -11.82
N ILE A 124 -6.10 -6.80 -12.03
CA ILE A 124 -4.93 -7.00 -12.87
C ILE A 124 -3.69 -6.98 -12.00
N SER A 125 -2.96 -8.09 -12.01
CA SER A 125 -1.65 -8.21 -11.37
C SER A 125 -0.73 -8.97 -12.31
N TYR A 126 0.48 -8.45 -12.50
CA TYR A 126 1.50 -9.12 -13.26
C TYR A 126 2.27 -10.11 -12.40
N PHE A 127 2.30 -10.04 -11.08
CA PHE A 127 3.06 -11.00 -10.28
C PHE A 127 2.14 -11.93 -9.52
N ASP A 128 2.37 -13.24 -9.67
CA ASP A 128 1.51 -14.22 -8.99
C ASP A 128 1.66 -14.07 -7.48
N ILE A 129 0.51 -13.97 -6.81
CA ILE A 129 0.41 -13.79 -5.37
C ILE A 129 1.01 -15.00 -4.63
N THR A 130 0.96 -16.17 -5.26
CA THR A 130 1.46 -17.45 -4.73
C THR A 130 2.90 -17.77 -5.12
N GLN A 131 3.54 -16.94 -5.93
CA GLN A 131 4.92 -17.17 -6.37
C GLN A 131 5.89 -17.15 -5.18
N SER A 132 6.63 -18.25 -5.00
CA SER A 132 7.69 -18.31 -3.99
C SER A 132 8.78 -17.31 -4.29
N LEU A 133 9.30 -16.67 -3.25
CA LEU A 133 10.43 -15.75 -3.34
C LEU A 133 11.72 -16.37 -2.78
N SER A 134 11.68 -17.64 -2.40
CA SER A 134 12.78 -18.33 -1.70
C SER A 134 14.10 -18.37 -2.48
N HIS A 135 14.05 -18.29 -3.81
CA HIS A 135 15.25 -18.26 -4.67
C HIS A 135 15.96 -16.90 -4.69
N TYR A 136 15.36 -15.85 -4.13
CA TYR A 136 15.98 -14.53 -4.08
C TYR A 136 16.94 -14.40 -2.90
N PRO A 137 18.19 -13.94 -3.13
CA PRO A 137 19.17 -13.75 -2.07
C PRO A 137 18.67 -12.77 -0.99
N ASN A 138 18.77 -13.19 0.27
CA ASN A 138 18.41 -12.41 1.45
C ASN A 138 16.97 -11.88 1.45
N ILE A 139 16.03 -12.59 0.80
CA ILE A 139 14.65 -12.11 0.67
C ILE A 139 13.97 -11.87 2.02
N ASN A 140 14.13 -12.78 2.99
CA ASN A 140 13.53 -12.65 4.32
C ASN A 140 14.00 -11.36 5.01
N THR A 141 15.29 -11.02 4.89
CA THR A 141 15.84 -9.78 5.43
C THR A 141 15.23 -8.56 4.72
N LYS A 142 15.14 -8.59 3.38
CA LYS A 142 14.56 -7.48 2.61
C LYS A 142 13.07 -7.25 2.91
N ILE A 143 12.28 -8.33 3.03
CA ILE A 143 10.86 -8.26 3.40
C ILE A 143 10.72 -7.73 4.83
N LYS A 144 11.55 -8.21 5.76
CA LYS A 144 11.57 -7.69 7.13
C LYS A 144 11.92 -6.21 7.18
N ASP A 145 12.94 -5.78 6.43
CA ASP A 145 13.35 -4.38 6.35
C ASP A 145 12.25 -3.51 5.74
N TYR A 146 11.53 -4.02 4.74
CA TYR A 146 10.41 -3.32 4.12
C TYR A 146 9.23 -3.16 5.07
N LYS A 147 8.80 -4.26 5.72
CA LYS A 147 7.75 -4.23 6.74
C LYS A 147 8.09 -3.29 7.89
N GLN A 148 9.34 -3.34 8.37
CA GLN A 148 9.79 -2.44 9.44
C GLN A 148 9.83 -0.98 8.99
N ALA A 149 10.26 -0.70 7.76
CA ALA A 149 10.27 0.67 7.24
C ALA A 149 8.85 1.25 7.15
N VAL A 150 7.89 0.46 6.64
CA VAL A 150 6.46 0.86 6.58
C VAL A 150 5.88 1.03 7.99
N GLN A 151 6.17 0.10 8.91
CA GLN A 151 5.72 0.22 10.30
C GLN A 151 6.27 1.50 10.96
N ASN A 152 7.57 1.78 10.83
CA ASN A 152 8.18 2.99 11.38
C ASN A 152 7.56 4.26 10.78
N TYR A 153 7.19 4.23 9.50
CA TYR A 153 6.49 5.34 8.86
C TYR A 153 5.13 5.59 9.50
N LYS A 154 4.34 4.54 9.70
CA LYS A 154 3.01 4.60 10.32
C LYS A 154 3.04 5.06 11.78
N GLU A 155 4.05 4.61 12.51
CA GLU A 155 4.22 4.94 13.93
C GLU A 155 4.90 6.30 14.16
N GLY A 156 5.35 6.98 13.10
CA GLY A 156 6.08 8.24 13.22
C GLY A 156 7.50 8.08 13.77
N LEU A 157 8.06 6.87 13.72
CA LEU A 157 9.36 6.52 14.27
C LEU A 157 10.49 6.78 13.25
N TYR A 158 10.71 8.05 12.93
CA TYR A 158 11.77 8.48 12.02
C TYR A 158 12.37 9.82 12.42
N GLN A 159 13.70 9.97 12.24
CA GLN A 159 14.37 11.26 12.37
C GLN A 159 14.18 12.12 11.12
N ASP A 160 14.25 11.48 9.95
CA ASP A 160 14.03 12.11 8.64
C ASP A 160 12.96 11.32 7.87
N LYS A 161 11.82 11.99 7.65
CA LYS A 161 10.69 11.42 6.91
C LYS A 161 11.04 11.14 5.45
N GLN A 162 11.77 12.06 4.79
CA GLN A 162 12.09 11.95 3.37
C GLN A 162 13.07 10.80 3.10
N ALA A 163 14.01 10.59 4.02
CA ALA A 163 14.92 9.45 3.94
C ALA A 163 14.16 8.11 4.07
N LEU A 164 13.21 8.02 5.00
CA LEU A 164 12.39 6.81 5.16
C LEU A 164 11.47 6.58 3.96
N ASP A 165 10.82 7.64 3.45
CA ASP A 165 10.00 7.58 2.23
C ASP A 165 10.81 7.07 1.02
N SER A 166 12.03 7.59 0.84
CA SER A 166 12.93 7.14 -0.23
C SER A 166 13.31 5.67 -0.06
N LYS A 167 13.65 5.23 1.16
CA LYS A 167 13.96 3.82 1.46
C LYS A 167 12.79 2.90 1.15
N ILE A 168 11.56 3.28 1.51
CA ILE A 168 10.34 2.52 1.21
C ILE A 168 10.17 2.37 -0.31
N LYS A 169 10.35 3.47 -1.06
CA LYS A 169 10.27 3.45 -2.53
C LYS A 169 11.35 2.57 -3.16
N GLU A 170 12.59 2.66 -2.69
CA GLU A 170 13.69 1.83 -3.19
C GLU A 170 13.43 0.34 -2.95
N LEU A 171 12.96 -0.04 -1.76
CA LEU A 171 12.61 -1.42 -1.43
C LEU A 171 11.45 -1.92 -2.31
N HIS A 172 10.43 -1.07 -2.51
CA HIS A 172 9.31 -1.37 -3.39
C HIS A 172 9.76 -1.61 -4.84
N GLU A 173 10.53 -0.68 -5.42
CA GLU A 173 11.04 -0.81 -6.79
C GLU A 173 11.99 -1.99 -6.96
N ALA A 174 12.87 -2.24 -5.98
CA ALA A 174 13.73 -3.41 -5.99
C ALA A 174 12.90 -4.70 -6.04
N PHE A 175 11.86 -4.79 -5.23
CA PHE A 175 11.00 -5.97 -5.15
C PHE A 175 10.21 -6.21 -6.43
N LYS A 176 9.64 -5.15 -7.00
CA LYS A 176 8.97 -5.18 -8.31
C LYS A 176 9.91 -5.62 -9.43
N ASN A 177 11.13 -5.07 -9.48
CA ASN A 177 12.13 -5.42 -10.48
C ASN A 177 12.60 -6.88 -10.38
N PHE A 178 12.69 -7.43 -9.16
CA PHE A 178 13.02 -8.85 -8.99
C PHE A 178 11.92 -9.74 -9.58
N CYS A 179 10.66 -9.47 -9.22
CA CYS A 179 9.53 -10.26 -9.72
C CYS A 179 9.35 -10.11 -11.24
N PHE A 180 9.60 -8.91 -11.79
CA PHE A 180 9.62 -8.66 -13.23
C PHE A 180 10.63 -9.53 -13.95
N LYS A 181 11.90 -9.49 -13.52
CA LYS A 181 12.97 -10.26 -14.15
C LYS A 181 12.74 -11.76 -14.12
N ASP A 182 12.11 -12.26 -13.06
CA ASP A 182 11.82 -13.68 -12.90
C ASP A 182 10.63 -14.11 -13.77
N LYS A 183 9.50 -13.40 -13.70
CA LYS A 183 8.32 -13.70 -14.50
C LYS A 183 8.59 -13.62 -16.01
N PHE A 184 9.29 -12.57 -16.43
CA PHE A 184 9.50 -12.28 -17.85
C PHE A 184 10.87 -12.76 -18.35
N LYS A 185 11.56 -13.62 -17.60
CA LYS A 185 12.93 -14.09 -17.91
C LYS A 185 13.08 -14.59 -19.35
N SER A 186 12.11 -15.37 -19.83
CA SER A 186 12.17 -15.95 -21.18
C SER A 186 11.91 -14.91 -22.29
N GLN A 187 10.97 -13.99 -22.03
CA GLN A 187 10.58 -12.91 -22.93
C GLN A 187 11.67 -11.86 -23.03
N ILE A 188 12.31 -11.50 -21.91
CA ILE A 188 13.50 -10.63 -21.88
C ILE A 188 14.61 -11.24 -22.72
N LYS A 189 14.91 -12.54 -22.56
CA LYS A 189 15.92 -13.22 -23.39
C LYS A 189 15.56 -13.27 -24.88
N ALA A 190 14.27 -13.38 -25.20
CA ALA A 190 13.81 -13.35 -26.59
C ALA A 190 13.99 -11.95 -27.20
N PHE A 191 13.58 -10.93 -26.45
CA PHE A 191 13.74 -9.52 -26.81
C PHE A 191 15.22 -9.12 -26.97
N GLU A 192 16.10 -9.51 -26.04
CA GLU A 192 17.54 -9.28 -26.16
C GLU A 192 18.12 -9.89 -27.45
N LYS A 193 17.64 -11.07 -27.88
CA LYS A 193 18.04 -11.67 -29.15
C LYS A 193 17.51 -10.89 -30.36
N GLU A 194 16.35 -10.27 -30.28
CA GLU A 194 15.82 -9.38 -31.32
C GLU A 194 16.67 -8.11 -31.42
N CYS A 195 17.05 -7.52 -30.28
CA CYS A 195 17.99 -6.40 -30.24
C CYS A 195 19.35 -6.78 -30.85
N ASP A 196 19.90 -7.94 -30.50
CA ASP A 196 21.18 -8.42 -31.05
C ASP A 196 21.11 -8.63 -32.58
N LYS A 197 20.00 -9.14 -33.10
CA LYS A 197 19.78 -9.27 -34.55
C LYS A 197 19.73 -7.92 -35.23
N TYR A 198 18.99 -6.96 -34.67
CA TYR A 198 18.94 -5.59 -35.16
C TYR A 198 20.34 -4.97 -35.16
N SER A 199 21.08 -5.08 -34.05
CA SER A 199 22.45 -4.57 -33.94
C SER A 199 23.41 -5.21 -34.92
N ALA A 200 23.27 -6.49 -35.22
CA ALA A 200 24.12 -7.19 -36.19
C ALA A 200 23.89 -6.73 -37.64
N GLN A 201 22.72 -6.18 -37.94
CA GLN A 201 22.37 -5.72 -39.29
C GLN A 201 22.56 -4.21 -39.47
N TYR A 202 22.23 -3.41 -38.44
CA TYR A 202 22.08 -1.96 -38.55
C TYR A 202 22.85 -1.18 -37.47
N GLY A 203 23.54 -1.87 -36.56
CA GLY A 203 24.17 -1.24 -35.41
C GLY A 203 23.14 -0.55 -34.52
N ASN A 204 23.36 0.72 -34.23
CA ASN A 204 22.46 1.55 -33.42
C ASN A 204 21.78 2.67 -34.22
N TYR A 205 21.68 2.54 -35.55
CA TYR A 205 21.21 3.59 -36.47
C TYR A 205 20.02 4.43 -35.95
N LEU A 206 18.91 3.76 -35.58
CA LEU A 206 17.70 4.39 -35.02
C LEU A 206 17.59 4.32 -33.49
N ALA A 207 18.36 3.42 -32.85
CA ALA A 207 18.25 3.19 -31.41
C ALA A 207 19.10 4.16 -30.56
N LYS A 208 20.08 4.84 -31.16
CA LYS A 208 21.06 5.68 -30.44
C LYS A 208 20.42 6.76 -29.54
N ASP A 209 19.33 7.36 -30.01
CA ASP A 209 18.62 8.46 -29.32
C ASP A 209 17.33 7.96 -28.62
N ASP A 210 16.99 6.68 -28.77
CA ASP A 210 15.82 6.09 -28.13
C ASP A 210 16.14 5.77 -26.67
N LYS A 211 15.41 6.40 -25.74
CA LYS A 211 15.65 6.27 -24.29
C LYS A 211 15.53 4.84 -23.76
N ASN A 212 14.74 4.01 -24.44
CA ASN A 212 14.40 2.67 -24.01
C ASN A 212 15.26 1.61 -24.70
N LEU A 213 15.49 1.77 -26.01
CA LEU A 213 16.18 0.79 -26.83
C LEU A 213 17.70 0.98 -26.86
N SER A 214 18.21 2.19 -26.62
CA SER A 214 19.67 2.47 -26.62
C SER A 214 20.48 1.62 -25.63
N ILE A 215 19.85 1.14 -24.55
CA ILE A 215 20.50 0.27 -23.55
C ILE A 215 20.58 -1.21 -23.98
N TYR A 216 19.75 -1.63 -24.93
CA TYR A 216 19.71 -3.02 -25.43
C TYR A 216 20.40 -3.17 -26.78
N VAL A 217 20.32 -2.14 -27.63
CA VAL A 217 20.89 -2.14 -28.99
C VAL A 217 22.33 -1.66 -28.95
N LYS A 218 23.26 -2.52 -29.37
CA LYS A 218 24.71 -2.26 -29.37
C LYS A 218 25.10 -1.34 -30.52
N ALA A 219 26.04 -0.44 -30.24
CA ALA A 219 26.68 0.36 -31.27
C ALA A 219 27.48 -0.53 -32.23
N GLY A 220 27.35 -0.24 -33.52
CA GLY A 220 28.06 -0.92 -34.59
C GLY A 220 28.03 -0.07 -35.84
N PHE A 221 29.11 -0.07 -36.62
CA PHE A 221 29.20 0.72 -37.84
C PHE A 221 29.02 -0.19 -39.06
N PHE A 222 28.01 0.10 -39.86
CA PHE A 222 27.65 -0.66 -41.05
C PHE A 222 27.56 0.30 -42.23
N LEU A 223 28.22 -0.07 -43.33
CA LEU A 223 28.40 0.79 -44.50
C LEU A 223 27.21 0.75 -45.48
N GLU A 224 26.50 -0.39 -45.55
CA GLU A 224 25.36 -0.57 -46.47
C GLU A 224 24.27 -1.44 -45.84
N PHE A 225 23.04 -0.92 -45.80
CA PHE A 225 21.81 -1.64 -45.49
C PHE A 225 20.61 -0.88 -46.06
N ASP A 226 19.46 -1.55 -46.18
CA ASP A 226 18.21 -0.91 -46.60
C ASP A 226 17.57 -0.16 -45.43
N GLU A 227 17.53 1.18 -45.51
CA GLU A 227 16.97 2.04 -44.47
C GLU A 227 15.47 1.81 -44.24
N ALA A 228 14.71 1.45 -45.29
CA ALA A 228 13.28 1.19 -45.16
C ALA A 228 13.01 -0.10 -44.38
N VAL A 229 13.85 -1.13 -44.60
CA VAL A 229 13.81 -2.37 -43.81
C VAL A 229 14.24 -2.10 -42.37
N ALA A 230 15.32 -1.35 -42.15
CA ALA A 230 15.77 -0.97 -40.81
C ALA A 230 14.68 -0.21 -40.02
N GLN A 231 13.95 0.70 -40.66
CA GLN A 231 12.84 1.41 -40.04
C GLN A 231 11.69 0.48 -39.61
N LYS A 232 11.35 -0.51 -40.45
CA LYS A 232 10.32 -1.50 -40.16
C LYS A 232 10.72 -2.42 -39.00
N ASP A 233 11.95 -2.90 -39.01
CA ASP A 233 12.47 -3.78 -37.97
C ASP A 233 12.61 -3.03 -36.64
N PHE A 234 12.99 -1.75 -36.68
CA PHE A 234 13.00 -0.88 -35.50
C PHE A 234 11.61 -0.66 -34.92
N ALA A 235 10.59 -0.43 -35.75
CA ALA A 235 9.20 -0.31 -35.30
C ALA A 235 8.71 -1.60 -34.61
N THR A 236 9.06 -2.76 -35.17
CA THR A 236 8.75 -4.07 -34.56
C THR A 236 9.44 -4.23 -33.20
N LEU A 237 10.68 -3.74 -33.08
CA LEU A 237 11.42 -3.75 -31.82
C LEU A 237 10.77 -2.82 -30.77
N GLN A 238 10.27 -1.66 -31.18
CA GLN A 238 9.51 -0.75 -30.31
C GLN A 238 8.20 -1.38 -29.83
N GLU A 239 7.46 -2.06 -30.71
CA GLU A 239 6.25 -2.80 -30.34
C GLU A 239 6.56 -3.91 -29.33
N SER A 240 7.62 -4.68 -29.56
CA SER A 240 8.06 -5.76 -28.67
C SER A 240 8.51 -5.22 -27.30
N TYR A 241 9.22 -4.09 -27.28
CA TYR A 241 9.56 -3.39 -26.04
C TYR A 241 8.30 -2.95 -25.29
N ASN A 242 7.37 -2.28 -25.97
CA ASN A 242 6.14 -1.78 -25.34
C ASN A 242 5.29 -2.94 -24.79
N ALA A 243 5.17 -4.04 -25.53
CA ALA A 243 4.43 -5.22 -25.08
C ALA A 243 5.05 -5.86 -23.82
N LEU A 244 6.38 -5.79 -23.66
CA LEU A 244 7.10 -6.40 -22.55
C LEU A 244 7.22 -5.48 -21.33
N PHE A 245 7.48 -4.19 -21.54
CA PHE A 245 7.87 -3.25 -20.48
C PHE A 245 6.79 -2.22 -20.13
N ASN A 246 5.76 -2.01 -20.97
CA ASN A 246 4.68 -1.04 -20.68
C ASN A 246 3.55 -1.64 -19.80
N LEU A 247 3.96 -2.31 -18.72
CA LEU A 247 3.05 -2.97 -17.80
C LEU A 247 2.10 -1.98 -17.09
N GLU A 248 2.57 -0.77 -16.81
CA GLU A 248 1.82 0.24 -16.05
C GLU A 248 0.58 0.81 -16.76
N SER A 249 0.47 0.61 -18.08
CA SER A 249 -0.65 1.09 -18.89
C SER A 249 -2.03 0.69 -18.34
N ASN A 250 -2.15 -0.52 -17.80
CA ASN A 250 -3.39 -1.05 -17.22
C ASN A 250 -3.56 -0.76 -15.73
N LYS A 251 -2.67 0.02 -15.12
CA LYS A 251 -2.63 0.33 -13.68
C LYS A 251 -2.73 -0.94 -12.82
N PRO A 252 -1.88 -1.95 -13.03
CA PRO A 252 -1.95 -3.19 -12.25
C PRO A 252 -1.84 -2.91 -10.76
N PHE A 253 -2.50 -3.73 -9.94
CA PHE A 253 -2.35 -3.70 -8.50
C PHE A 253 -1.62 -4.93 -7.99
N GLU A 254 -0.34 -4.76 -7.67
CA GLU A 254 0.50 -5.83 -7.12
C GLU A 254 0.31 -5.92 -5.61
N TRP A 255 -0.66 -6.72 -5.16
CA TRP A 255 -1.09 -6.83 -3.77
C TRP A 255 0.06 -7.00 -2.77
N ARG A 256 1.03 -7.86 -3.10
CA ARG A 256 2.22 -8.14 -2.26
C ARG A 256 3.13 -6.93 -2.08
N PHE A 257 3.18 -6.03 -3.05
CA PHE A 257 4.02 -4.84 -3.00
C PHE A 257 3.28 -3.69 -2.36
N ALA A 258 2.00 -3.60 -2.68
CA ALA A 258 1.15 -2.54 -2.21
C ALA A 258 0.84 -2.66 -0.72
N PHE A 259 0.72 -3.87 -0.17
CA PHE A 259 0.43 -4.07 1.25
C PHE A 259 1.42 -5.09 1.86
N PRO A 260 2.62 -4.66 2.28
CA PRO A 260 3.58 -5.57 2.90
C PRO A 260 3.12 -6.15 4.24
N GLU A 261 2.11 -5.56 4.88
CA GLU A 261 1.52 -6.04 6.13
C GLU A 261 0.81 -7.38 5.97
N VAL A 262 0.30 -7.69 4.77
CA VAL A 262 -0.35 -8.96 4.46
C VAL A 262 0.64 -10.02 3.96
N LEU A 263 1.94 -9.79 4.17
CA LEU A 263 2.98 -10.79 3.95
C LEU A 263 3.44 -11.40 5.26
N ASP A 264 3.85 -12.67 5.24
CA ASP A 264 4.58 -13.28 6.35
C ASP A 264 6.07 -12.85 6.35
N ASN A 265 6.90 -13.49 7.17
CA ASN A 265 8.34 -13.17 7.22
C ASN A 265 9.16 -13.79 6.06
N ASN A 266 8.57 -14.71 5.30
CA ASN A 266 9.13 -15.31 4.09
C ASN A 266 8.68 -14.56 2.82
N GLY A 267 7.76 -13.60 2.96
CA GLY A 267 7.17 -12.85 1.87
C GLY A 267 6.00 -13.57 1.19
N ASP A 268 5.48 -14.64 1.82
CA ASP A 268 4.29 -15.35 1.37
C ASP A 268 3.04 -14.53 1.73
N PHE A 269 2.04 -14.56 0.84
CA PHE A 269 0.82 -13.79 1.02
C PHE A 269 -0.10 -14.46 2.04
N LEU A 270 -0.30 -13.78 3.18
CA LEU A 270 -1.22 -14.21 4.23
C LEU A 270 -2.68 -13.97 3.83
N GLY A 271 -2.92 -12.94 3.03
CA GLY A 271 -4.26 -12.55 2.59
C GLY A 271 -5.03 -11.75 3.63
N PHE A 272 -6.35 -11.84 3.54
CA PHE A 272 -7.30 -11.06 4.33
C PHE A 272 -8.34 -12.00 4.97
N ASP A 273 -8.77 -11.69 6.19
CA ASP A 273 -9.83 -12.45 6.86
C ASP A 273 -11.19 -12.34 6.14
N LEU A 274 -11.46 -11.18 5.54
CA LEU A 274 -12.66 -10.89 4.77
C LEU A 274 -12.30 -9.98 3.60
N VAL A 275 -12.81 -10.32 2.42
CA VAL A 275 -12.70 -9.48 1.22
C VAL A 275 -14.10 -9.07 0.79
N ILE A 276 -14.33 -7.76 0.69
CA ILE A 276 -15.55 -7.18 0.15
C ILE A 276 -15.17 -6.53 -1.17
N GLY A 277 -15.64 -7.10 -2.27
CA GLY A 277 -15.60 -6.44 -3.57
C GLY A 277 -16.88 -5.67 -3.78
N ASN A 278 -16.80 -4.51 -4.45
CA ASN A 278 -17.94 -4.07 -5.22
C ASN A 278 -18.12 -5.10 -6.36
N PRO A 279 -19.18 -5.91 -6.36
CA PRO A 279 -19.32 -6.97 -7.34
C PRO A 279 -19.22 -6.38 -8.76
N PRO A 280 -18.44 -7.00 -9.67
CA PRO A 280 -18.52 -6.68 -11.09
C PRO A 280 -19.93 -7.03 -11.61
N TYR A 281 -20.41 -6.43 -12.69
CA TYR A 281 -19.71 -6.41 -13.99
C TYR A 281 -19.79 -5.06 -14.70
#